data_AF-A0AA38CWQ7-F1
#
_entry.id   AF-A0AA38CWQ7-F1
#
_cell.length_a   1.000
_cell.length_b   1.000
_cell.length_c   1.000
_cell.angle_alpha   90.00
_cell.angle_beta   90.00
_cell.angle_gamma   90.00
#
_symmetry.space_group_name_H-M   'P 1'
#
loop_
_entity.id
_entity.type
_entity.pdbx_description
1 polymer ?
#
loop_
_entity_poly.entity_id
_entity_poly.type
_entity_poly.pdbx_seq_one_letter_code
_entity_poly.pdbx_strand_id
1 'polypeptide(L)'
;MASLRKTKNQVTFSGLIALVFLLFTGLCIVNKRAMNPNPLIHKQLWLGLPIFSSMFGNPEKKTIGLNSSLVPSGSINDASTTINIVDNNVIVEGEGLEKDRPSKFPSDTPGSQTSVISAENDEREGHLDTEEDAPFFRNSSLVLSNSGGSPTMAEKPGENPQLKVPKEEEEGSSRPRNAVGTYKSKMAENEKNMCNIYSGRWVKDISYPLYESSSCPYVDEAFNCQDNGRSDMEYQKWRWQANDCELPRFNATDFLERLRGKRLMLVGDSMNRNQFESLLCLLREGLSNKSRMFETHGYRITKGRGYYIFKFMDYNCTVEFCRSHFLVREGRIVRPTGKTRPTLMIDRIDKTAPRWKRANILVFNTGHWWAHGKTAKGKDYYQEGDEVYGRLDVLTAFRRALMTWGKWIDENLNTAKTHVFYRGYSPAHFRGGQWNSGGKCTGETQPIFNETYHDSYPVKMQIVEDVIHQMRTPVTILNITRLSEFRKDGHPSVYGKHLTELGEKRTRYQDCSHWCLPGVPDAWNELIYSSLVMEKRGNHN
;
A
#
# COMPACT_ATOMS: atom_id res chain seq x y z
N MET A 1 -19.24 60.93 -36.93
CA MET A 1 -19.97 60.44 -35.72
C MET A 1 -19.07 59.47 -34.95
N ALA A 2 -18.19 59.96 -34.07
CA ALA A 2 -17.26 59.13 -33.32
C ALA A 2 -16.90 59.74 -31.95
N SER A 3 -17.90 59.96 -31.11
CA SER A 3 -17.80 60.22 -29.66
C SER A 3 -19.20 60.07 -29.07
N LEU A 4 -19.33 59.67 -27.79
CA LEU A 4 -20.57 59.33 -27.05
C LEU A 4 -21.05 57.85 -27.08
N ARG A 5 -20.21 56.91 -26.63
CA ARG A 5 -20.68 55.58 -26.14
C ARG A 5 -19.64 54.80 -25.29
N LYS A 6 -19.01 55.45 -24.29
CA LYS A 6 -18.05 54.76 -23.38
C LYS A 6 -18.19 55.04 -21.87
N THR A 7 -19.17 55.84 -21.45
CA THR A 7 -19.28 56.35 -20.07
C THR A 7 -20.44 55.78 -19.23
N LYS A 8 -21.23 54.82 -19.73
CA LYS A 8 -22.37 54.23 -18.97
C LYS A 8 -22.10 52.90 -18.25
N ASN A 9 -21.08 52.13 -18.63
CA ASN A 9 -20.84 50.79 -18.07
C ASN A 9 -19.77 50.74 -16.96
N GLN A 10 -19.02 51.82 -16.73
CA GLN A 10 -17.96 51.84 -15.71
C GLN A 10 -18.51 52.22 -14.33
N VAL A 11 -19.51 53.10 -14.28
CA VAL A 11 -20.15 53.57 -13.03
C VAL A 11 -20.95 52.46 -12.34
N THR A 12 -21.59 51.57 -13.10
CA THR A 12 -22.37 50.46 -12.56
C THR A 12 -21.52 49.35 -11.94
N PHE A 13 -20.30 49.11 -12.47
CA PHE A 13 -19.41 48.06 -11.97
C PHE A 13 -18.73 48.45 -10.65
N SER A 14 -18.24 49.68 -10.54
CA SER A 14 -17.64 50.19 -9.29
C SER A 14 -18.66 50.28 -8.14
N GLY A 15 -19.93 50.63 -8.42
CA GLY A 15 -20.99 50.64 -7.42
C GLY A 15 -21.31 49.26 -6.86
N LEU A 16 -21.27 48.21 -7.70
CA LEU A 16 -21.55 46.84 -7.27
C LEU A 16 -20.46 46.30 -6.33
N ILE A 17 -19.19 46.60 -6.61
CA ILE A 17 -18.04 46.19 -5.78
C ILE A 17 -18.10 46.87 -4.41
N ALA A 18 -18.44 48.17 -4.35
CA ALA A 18 -18.59 48.89 -3.08
C ALA A 18 -19.71 48.31 -2.20
N LEU A 19 -20.83 47.89 -2.80
CA LEU A 19 -21.94 47.27 -2.07
C LEU A 19 -21.55 45.91 -1.46
N VAL A 20 -20.79 45.09 -2.21
CA VAL A 20 -20.29 43.79 -1.73
C VAL A 20 -19.29 43.96 -0.59
N PHE A 21 -18.39 44.96 -0.65
CA PHE A 21 -17.46 45.26 0.43
C PHE A 21 -18.18 45.71 1.71
N LEU A 22 -19.21 46.56 1.60
CA LEU A 22 -20.00 47.00 2.76
C LEU A 22 -20.74 45.83 3.42
N LEU A 23 -21.33 44.92 2.63
CA LEU A 23 -21.97 43.71 3.16
C LEU A 23 -20.99 42.77 3.88
N PHE A 24 -19.78 42.57 3.34
CA PHE A 24 -18.75 41.76 4.00
C PHE A 24 -18.26 42.40 5.31
N THR A 25 -18.02 43.71 5.34
CA THR A 25 -17.61 44.40 6.58
C THR A 25 -18.70 44.39 7.66
N GLY A 26 -19.99 44.49 7.27
CA GLY A 26 -21.11 44.35 8.20
C GLY A 26 -21.18 42.97 8.86
N LEU A 27 -21.02 41.89 8.08
CA LEU A 27 -20.98 40.52 8.58
C LEU A 27 -19.83 40.27 9.56
N CYS A 28 -18.64 40.84 9.31
CA CYS A 28 -17.50 40.74 10.22
C CYS A 28 -17.70 41.47 11.56
N ILE A 29 -18.51 42.53 11.60
CA ILE A 29 -18.78 43.29 12.84
C ILE A 29 -19.82 42.58 13.71
N VAL A 30 -20.85 41.98 13.12
CA VAL A 30 -21.89 41.24 13.89
C VAL A 30 -21.31 40.00 14.57
N ASN A 31 -20.42 39.27 13.90
CA ASN A 31 -19.88 38.00 14.43
C ASN A 31 -18.81 38.19 15.52
N LYS A 32 -18.37 39.42 15.81
CA LYS A 32 -17.34 39.71 16.84
C LYS A 32 -17.92 40.01 18.23
N ARG A 33 -19.25 39.93 18.41
CA ARG A 33 -19.95 40.16 19.69
C ARG A 33 -20.33 38.89 20.47
N ALA A 34 -20.00 37.71 19.95
CA ALA A 34 -20.40 36.43 20.54
C ALA A 34 -19.20 35.50 20.81
N MET A 35 -18.22 35.96 21.60
CA MET A 35 -17.33 35.11 22.42
C MET A 35 -16.42 35.96 23.30
N ASN A 36 -16.75 36.09 24.59
CA ASN A 36 -15.85 36.64 25.60
C ASN A 36 -16.28 36.21 27.02
N PRO A 37 -15.52 35.35 27.72
CA PRO A 37 -15.65 35.17 29.17
C PRO A 37 -14.44 35.75 29.91
N ASN A 38 -14.69 36.73 30.78
CA ASN A 38 -13.70 37.26 31.73
C ASN A 38 -13.23 36.16 32.72
N PRO A 39 -11.94 36.09 33.07
CA PRO A 39 -11.44 35.35 34.22
C PRO A 39 -11.08 36.31 35.37
N LEU A 40 -11.76 36.24 36.51
CA LEU A 40 -11.26 36.65 37.85
C LEU A 40 -12.30 36.38 38.95
N ILE A 41 -11.84 36.37 40.22
CA ILE A 41 -12.55 35.98 41.46
C ILE A 41 -12.66 34.43 41.56
N HIS A 42 -12.13 33.73 42.58
CA HIS A 42 -11.83 34.12 43.97
C HIS A 42 -10.44 33.64 44.45
N LYS A 43 -9.84 34.33 45.42
CA LYS A 43 -8.66 33.87 46.19
C LYS A 43 -9.08 33.34 47.58
N GLN A 44 -8.25 32.44 48.11
CA GLN A 44 -7.91 32.17 49.52
C GLN A 44 -8.99 31.80 50.55
N LEU A 45 -8.85 30.59 51.09
CA LEU A 45 -8.92 30.13 52.51
C LEU A 45 -8.95 28.58 52.42
N TRP A 46 -8.03 27.80 53.01
CA TRP A 46 -7.71 27.69 54.43
C TRP A 46 -6.26 27.19 54.70
N LEU A 47 -5.75 27.46 55.90
CA LEU A 47 -4.56 26.83 56.52
C LEU A 47 -5.00 25.79 57.56
N GLY A 48 -4.27 24.67 57.72
CA GLY A 48 -4.52 23.68 58.78
C GLY A 48 -3.78 22.34 58.60
N LEU A 49 -2.79 22.08 59.46
CA LEU A 49 -1.92 20.88 59.56
C LEU A 49 -2.46 19.90 60.66
N PRO A 50 -1.83 18.75 61.02
CA PRO A 50 -0.81 17.87 60.36
C PRO A 50 -1.11 16.32 60.47
N ILE A 51 -0.05 15.50 60.30
CA ILE A 51 0.22 14.10 60.78
C ILE A 51 -0.36 12.95 59.89
N PHE A 52 0.32 11.86 59.47
CA PHE A 52 1.49 11.09 59.98
C PHE A 52 2.46 10.57 58.87
N SER A 53 3.72 10.31 59.26
CA SER A 53 4.77 9.46 58.63
C SER A 53 4.29 8.09 58.09
N SER A 54 5.03 7.29 57.31
CA SER A 54 6.28 7.36 56.52
C SER A 54 6.46 6.01 55.79
N MET A 55 7.40 5.87 54.83
CA MET A 55 8.41 4.77 54.75
C MET A 55 8.99 4.53 53.33
N PHE A 56 10.32 4.35 53.32
CA PHE A 56 11.21 3.79 52.28
C PHE A 56 11.20 4.42 50.86
N GLY A 57 12.34 4.71 50.22
CA GLY A 57 13.73 4.42 50.58
C GLY A 57 14.39 3.52 49.53
N ASN A 58 15.12 4.12 48.58
CA ASN A 58 15.96 3.43 47.59
C ASN A 58 17.22 2.86 48.29
N PRO A 59 17.76 1.68 47.89
CA PRO A 59 19.09 1.74 47.27
C PRO A 59 19.48 0.61 46.27
N GLU A 60 20.36 1.01 45.34
CA GLU A 60 21.60 0.36 44.85
C GLU A 60 21.71 -1.08 44.30
N LYS A 61 22.70 -1.22 43.41
CA LYS A 61 23.16 -2.44 42.73
C LYS A 61 24.09 -3.26 43.63
N LYS A 62 24.13 -4.58 43.45
CA LYS A 62 25.30 -5.41 43.81
C LYS A 62 25.56 -6.52 42.80
N THR A 63 26.84 -6.71 42.47
CA THR A 63 27.37 -7.78 41.62
C THR A 63 27.74 -8.98 42.49
N ILE A 64 27.40 -10.21 42.07
CA ILE A 64 27.97 -11.45 42.60
C ILE A 64 28.20 -12.41 41.43
N GLY A 65 29.39 -13.01 41.36
CA GLY A 65 29.69 -14.14 40.49
C GLY A 65 29.91 -15.42 41.32
N LEU A 66 29.82 -16.58 40.68
CA LEU A 66 30.10 -17.88 41.29
C LEU A 66 30.76 -18.83 40.26
N ASN A 67 31.77 -19.57 40.73
CA ASN A 67 32.47 -20.65 40.02
C ASN A 67 32.15 -21.99 40.73
N SER A 68 31.91 -23.07 39.97
CA SER A 68 32.13 -24.46 40.45
C SER A 68 32.05 -25.53 39.32
N SER A 69 33.19 -25.78 38.66
CA SER A 69 33.87 -27.07 38.45
C SER A 69 33.16 -28.46 38.36
N LEU A 70 33.60 -29.26 37.34
CA LEU A 70 33.79 -30.76 37.27
C LEU A 70 32.48 -31.63 37.25
N VAL A 71 32.33 -32.87 36.72
CA VAL A 71 33.06 -33.93 35.93
C VAL A 71 32.00 -34.99 35.47
N PRO A 72 32.13 -35.91 34.46
CA PRO A 72 33.15 -36.21 33.43
C PRO A 72 32.67 -36.26 31.94
N SER A 73 33.63 -36.45 31.05
CA SER A 73 33.53 -36.86 29.63
C SER A 73 33.24 -38.35 29.38
N GLY A 74 32.68 -38.68 28.21
CA GLY A 74 32.65 -40.03 27.63
C GLY A 74 33.03 -40.02 26.14
N SER A 75 33.87 -40.98 25.72
CA SER A 75 34.33 -41.23 24.34
C SER A 75 33.33 -42.13 23.58
N ILE A 76 33.43 -42.52 22.30
CA ILE A 76 34.49 -42.49 21.26
C ILE A 76 33.76 -42.68 19.89
N ASN A 77 34.32 -42.19 18.76
CA ASN A 77 34.37 -42.84 17.42
C ASN A 77 34.55 -41.81 16.29
N ASP A 78 35.78 -41.64 15.83
CA ASP A 78 36.10 -41.08 14.52
C ASP A 78 36.02 -42.15 13.44
N ALA A 79 35.59 -41.77 12.23
CA ALA A 79 35.92 -42.48 10.99
C ALA A 79 36.07 -41.47 9.84
N SER A 80 37.34 -41.13 9.57
CA SER A 80 37.81 -40.19 8.56
C SER A 80 37.32 -40.48 7.13
N THR A 81 37.19 -39.44 6.29
CA THR A 81 37.46 -39.54 4.84
C THR A 81 38.10 -38.23 4.34
N THR A 82 39.03 -38.39 3.40
CA THR A 82 40.17 -37.50 3.18
C THR A 82 39.90 -36.27 2.31
N ILE A 83 40.67 -35.21 2.57
CA ILE A 83 40.82 -34.02 1.71
C ILE A 83 41.71 -34.36 0.50
N ASN A 84 41.37 -33.85 -0.69
CA ASN A 84 42.31 -33.66 -1.79
C ASN A 84 42.31 -32.18 -2.19
N ILE A 85 43.46 -31.51 -2.04
CA ILE A 85 43.74 -30.20 -2.60
C ILE A 85 44.68 -30.41 -3.79
N VAL A 86 44.39 -29.74 -4.91
CA VAL A 86 45.32 -29.65 -6.05
C VAL A 86 45.53 -28.17 -6.34
N ASP A 87 46.65 -27.64 -5.87
CA ASP A 87 47.16 -26.35 -6.31
C ASP A 87 47.83 -26.50 -7.68
N ASN A 88 47.59 -25.53 -8.55
CA ASN A 88 48.39 -25.29 -9.76
C ASN A 88 48.33 -23.80 -10.08
N ASN A 89 49.36 -23.05 -9.65
CA ASN A 89 49.58 -21.67 -10.06
C ASN A 89 50.96 -21.56 -10.72
N VAL A 90 50.98 -20.99 -11.93
CA VAL A 90 52.19 -20.74 -12.71
C VAL A 90 52.74 -19.36 -12.36
N ILE A 91 54.06 -19.28 -12.19
CA ILE A 91 54.81 -18.03 -12.01
C ILE A 91 55.23 -17.51 -13.39
N VAL A 92 55.03 -16.21 -13.63
CA VAL A 92 55.91 -15.39 -14.49
C VAL A 92 56.13 -14.03 -13.82
N GLU A 93 57.36 -13.56 -13.87
CA GLU A 93 57.91 -12.42 -13.11
C GLU A 93 57.64 -11.04 -13.76
N GLY A 94 57.93 -9.97 -13.01
CA GLY A 94 57.83 -8.59 -13.49
C GLY A 94 58.16 -7.54 -12.42
N GLU A 95 59.44 -7.38 -12.09
CA GLU A 95 59.98 -6.24 -11.33
C GLU A 95 59.86 -4.93 -12.15
N GLY A 96 59.79 -3.70 -11.62
CA GLY A 96 59.77 -3.19 -10.24
C GLY A 96 59.94 -1.64 -10.24
N LEU A 97 59.91 -0.98 -9.06
CA LEU A 97 60.42 0.39 -8.76
C LEU A 97 59.74 1.60 -9.48
N GLU A 98 59.61 2.83 -8.94
CA GLU A 98 59.73 3.40 -7.59
C GLU A 98 58.89 4.73 -7.49
N LYS A 99 58.73 5.25 -6.26
CA LYS A 99 58.07 6.49 -5.74
C LYS A 99 57.95 7.73 -6.67
N ASP A 100 56.86 8.50 -6.51
CA ASP A 100 56.91 9.79 -5.75
C ASP A 100 55.55 10.51 -5.50
N ARG A 101 55.58 11.51 -4.59
CA ARG A 101 54.51 12.45 -4.17
C ARG A 101 55.20 13.74 -3.65
N PRO A 102 54.57 14.89 -3.31
CA PRO A 102 53.28 15.51 -3.67
C PRO A 102 53.38 17.00 -4.14
N SER A 103 52.27 17.59 -4.61
CA SER A 103 51.82 19.00 -4.37
C SER A 103 50.63 19.32 -5.31
N LYS A 104 49.76 20.34 -5.19
CA LYS A 104 49.25 21.31 -4.19
C LYS A 104 48.82 22.54 -5.04
N PHE A 105 47.49 22.77 -5.15
CA PHE A 105 46.73 24.03 -5.44
C PHE A 105 47.44 25.26 -6.04
N PRO A 106 46.79 26.02 -6.98
CA PRO A 106 45.62 26.82 -6.57
C PRO A 106 44.46 26.99 -7.58
N SER A 107 43.47 27.73 -7.09
CA SER A 107 42.22 28.20 -7.70
C SER A 107 42.39 29.19 -8.85
N ASP A 108 41.33 29.38 -9.65
CA ASP A 108 40.74 30.73 -9.80
C ASP A 108 39.28 30.71 -10.27
N THR A 109 38.55 31.77 -9.93
CA THR A 109 37.17 32.07 -10.36
C THR A 109 37.07 33.56 -10.63
N PRO A 110 36.27 33.98 -11.62
CA PRO A 110 35.50 35.21 -11.43
C PRO A 110 34.02 34.99 -11.75
N GLY A 111 33.14 35.50 -10.88
CA GLY A 111 31.69 35.46 -11.05
C GLY A 111 31.11 36.74 -11.64
N SER A 112 29.78 36.80 -11.71
CA SER A 112 29.03 38.05 -11.87
C SER A 112 27.75 38.01 -11.02
N GLN A 113 27.42 39.16 -10.42
CA GLN A 113 26.19 39.42 -9.65
C GLN A 113 25.06 39.74 -10.63
N THR A 114 23.76 39.69 -10.34
CA THR A 114 22.92 40.36 -9.31
C THR A 114 21.48 39.77 -9.53
N SER A 115 20.41 39.95 -8.75
CA SER A 115 20.01 40.92 -7.72
C SER A 115 18.88 40.35 -6.85
N VAL A 116 18.74 40.85 -5.62
CA VAL A 116 17.67 40.51 -4.67
C VAL A 116 16.38 41.28 -4.97
N ILE A 117 15.22 40.62 -4.87
CA ILE A 117 13.92 41.26 -4.59
C ILE A 117 13.28 40.49 -3.44
N SER A 118 12.94 41.20 -2.37
CA SER A 118 12.17 40.67 -1.23
C SER A 118 10.67 40.84 -1.47
N ALA A 119 9.87 39.85 -1.08
CA ALA A 119 8.44 39.98 -0.87
C ALA A 119 8.03 39.14 0.35
N GLU A 120 7.07 39.63 1.13
CA GLU A 120 6.76 39.13 2.48
C GLU A 120 5.80 37.94 2.51
N ASN A 121 5.75 37.31 3.69
CA ASN A 121 4.92 36.20 4.14
C ASN A 121 3.44 36.23 3.67
N ASP A 122 2.83 35.07 3.41
CA ASP A 122 1.99 34.41 4.42
C ASP A 122 1.67 32.92 4.08
N GLU A 123 1.11 32.22 5.07
CA GLU A 123 0.58 30.84 5.14
C GLU A 123 1.44 29.80 5.90
N ARG A 124 1.16 29.71 7.21
CA ARG A 124 1.56 28.60 8.08
C ARG A 124 0.79 27.31 7.75
N GLU A 125 1.45 26.31 7.17
CA GLU A 125 1.04 24.92 7.43
C GLU A 125 1.69 24.40 8.72
N GLY A 126 0.88 23.79 9.58
CA GLY A 126 1.31 23.27 10.88
C GLY A 126 2.29 22.11 10.73
N HIS A 127 3.44 22.24 11.38
CA HIS A 127 4.40 21.16 11.58
C HIS A 127 3.68 19.93 12.15
N LEU A 128 3.72 18.80 11.43
CA LEU A 128 3.27 17.52 11.97
C LEU A 128 4.52 16.80 12.46
N ASP A 129 4.68 16.73 13.78
CA ASP A 129 5.88 16.19 14.42
C ASP A 129 6.20 14.78 13.94
N THR A 130 7.45 14.59 13.52
CA THR A 130 8.02 13.28 13.21
C THR A 130 8.42 12.57 14.51
N GLU A 131 7.57 11.69 15.02
CA GLU A 131 7.93 10.75 16.10
C GLU A 131 8.05 9.31 15.59
N GLU A 132 9.30 8.90 15.40
CA GLU A 132 9.89 7.58 15.70
C GLU A 132 9.17 6.28 15.27
N ASP A 133 9.56 5.78 14.08
CA ASP A 133 9.44 4.36 13.72
C ASP A 133 10.51 3.50 14.44
N ALA A 134 10.26 3.10 15.70
CA ALA A 134 10.59 1.78 16.30
C ALA A 134 10.59 1.81 17.85
N PRO A 135 9.73 1.04 18.55
CA PRO A 135 9.82 0.92 20.01
C PRO A 135 10.98 0.02 20.45
N PHE A 136 11.84 0.55 21.31
CA PHE A 136 12.82 -0.22 22.09
C PHE A 136 12.13 -1.21 23.06
N PHE A 137 12.82 -2.30 23.40
CA PHE A 137 12.33 -3.37 24.27
C PHE A 137 12.16 -2.92 25.74
N ARG A 138 11.10 -3.41 26.41
CA ARG A 138 11.16 -3.81 27.83
C ARG A 138 10.27 -5.01 28.09
N ASN A 139 10.79 -5.97 28.86
CA ASN A 139 10.13 -7.24 29.15
C ASN A 139 8.95 -7.06 30.12
N SER A 140 7.90 -7.84 29.91
CA SER A 140 7.07 -8.36 30.99
C SER A 140 6.56 -9.73 30.57
N SER A 141 7.14 -10.77 31.19
CA SER A 141 6.71 -12.15 31.01
C SER A 141 5.36 -12.36 31.67
N LEU A 142 4.37 -12.85 30.93
CA LEU A 142 3.23 -13.55 31.51
C LEU A 142 3.01 -14.83 30.74
N VAL A 143 3.22 -15.94 31.46
CA VAL A 143 2.96 -17.31 31.02
C VAL A 143 1.45 -17.50 31.00
N LEU A 144 0.93 -18.10 29.93
CA LEU A 144 -0.33 -18.83 29.96
C LEU A 144 -0.26 -20.00 28.98
N SER A 145 -0.72 -21.15 29.45
CA SER A 145 -0.39 -22.48 28.94
C SER A 145 -1.27 -22.93 27.79
N ASN A 146 -0.70 -23.79 26.94
CA ASN A 146 -1.44 -24.62 26.00
C ASN A 146 -2.31 -25.64 26.78
N SER A 147 -3.57 -25.77 26.40
CA SER A 147 -4.35 -26.98 26.63
C SER A 147 -5.24 -27.25 25.41
N GLY A 148 -4.86 -28.25 24.61
CA GLY A 148 -5.73 -28.82 23.58
C GLY A 148 -6.69 -29.84 24.18
N GLY A 149 -7.82 -30.07 23.51
CA GLY A 149 -8.81 -31.06 23.96
C GLY A 149 -10.11 -31.01 23.17
N SER A 150 -10.12 -31.58 21.96
CA SER A 150 -11.36 -31.99 21.29
C SER A 150 -11.84 -33.33 21.84
N PRO A 151 -13.16 -33.51 21.96
CA PRO A 151 -13.74 -34.77 21.52
C PRO A 151 -15.06 -34.58 20.76
N THR A 152 -15.35 -35.47 19.81
CA THR A 152 -16.69 -36.08 19.64
C THR A 152 -16.61 -37.25 18.65
N MET A 153 -17.50 -38.23 18.84
CA MET A 153 -17.48 -39.51 18.12
C MET A 153 -18.46 -39.57 16.95
N ALA A 154 -18.31 -40.59 16.11
CA ALA A 154 -19.16 -40.86 14.95
C ALA A 154 -20.37 -41.73 15.30
N GLU A 155 -21.46 -41.58 14.53
CA GLU A 155 -22.56 -42.55 14.45
C GLU A 155 -23.09 -42.66 13.01
N LYS A 156 -23.82 -43.75 12.70
CA LYS A 156 -24.14 -44.23 11.34
C LYS A 156 -25.60 -43.94 10.90
N PRO A 157 -25.94 -44.06 9.60
CA PRO A 157 -27.20 -43.57 9.04
C PRO A 157 -28.36 -44.59 9.07
N GLY A 158 -29.60 -44.08 8.92
CA GLY A 158 -30.84 -44.85 8.73
C GLY A 158 -31.72 -44.26 7.60
N GLU A 159 -32.67 -45.06 7.10
CA GLU A 159 -33.37 -44.83 5.82
C GLU A 159 -34.73 -44.07 5.91
N ASN A 160 -35.00 -43.29 4.85
CA ASN A 160 -36.27 -43.04 4.09
C ASN A 160 -37.66 -43.16 4.78
N PRO A 161 -38.67 -42.32 4.39
CA PRO A 161 -39.42 -42.63 3.17
C PRO A 161 -39.95 -41.43 2.32
N GLN A 162 -40.31 -41.74 1.07
CA GLN A 162 -40.95 -40.83 0.09
C GLN A 162 -42.42 -40.49 0.42
N LEU A 163 -42.88 -39.31 -0.02
CA LEU A 163 -44.31 -39.00 -0.14
C LEU A 163 -44.66 -38.41 -1.52
N LYS A 164 -45.84 -38.76 -2.04
CA LYS A 164 -46.33 -38.47 -3.40
C LYS A 164 -47.01 -37.08 -3.48
N VAL A 165 -47.01 -36.48 -4.67
CA VAL A 165 -47.84 -35.31 -5.03
C VAL A 165 -48.80 -35.72 -6.18
N PRO A 166 -50.07 -35.25 -6.22
CA PRO A 166 -51.08 -35.74 -7.16
C PRO A 166 -50.95 -35.16 -8.58
N LYS A 167 -51.68 -35.79 -9.53
CA LYS A 167 -51.94 -35.28 -10.88
C LYS A 167 -53.32 -34.61 -10.91
N GLU A 168 -53.45 -33.53 -11.68
CA GLU A 168 -54.72 -33.03 -12.22
C GLU A 168 -54.57 -32.80 -13.75
N GLU A 169 -55.69 -32.63 -14.43
CA GLU A 169 -55.88 -33.06 -15.84
C GLU A 169 -55.65 -31.96 -16.88
N GLU A 170 -55.42 -32.36 -18.14
CA GLU A 170 -55.35 -31.46 -19.29
C GLU A 170 -56.73 -31.22 -19.91
N GLU A 171 -57.12 -29.96 -20.11
CA GLU A 171 -58.01 -29.56 -21.21
C GLU A 171 -57.27 -28.59 -22.14
N GLY A 172 -57.37 -28.83 -23.44
CA GLY A 172 -56.50 -28.21 -24.43
C GLY A 172 -57.03 -26.92 -25.04
N SER A 173 -56.13 -25.96 -25.30
CA SER A 173 -56.34 -24.93 -26.31
C SER A 173 -55.05 -24.65 -27.08
N SER A 174 -55.11 -24.70 -28.41
CA SER A 174 -53.95 -24.74 -29.30
C SER A 174 -53.55 -23.36 -29.82
N ARG A 175 -52.25 -23.03 -29.71
CA ARG A 175 -51.53 -22.06 -30.57
C ARG A 175 -50.00 -22.23 -30.43
N PRO A 176 -49.21 -21.79 -31.43
CA PRO A 176 -47.94 -22.46 -31.74
C PRO A 176 -46.75 -22.04 -30.86
N ARG A 177 -45.96 -23.05 -30.45
CA ARG A 177 -44.60 -22.86 -29.94
C ARG A 177 -43.66 -22.65 -31.13
N ASN A 178 -42.88 -21.56 -31.16
CA ASN A 178 -41.53 -21.47 -31.75
C ASN A 178 -40.97 -20.04 -31.64
N ALA A 179 -40.42 -19.68 -30.47
CA ALA A 179 -39.67 -18.43 -30.26
C ALA A 179 -38.72 -18.44 -29.03
N VAL A 180 -38.90 -19.36 -28.08
CA VAL A 180 -38.24 -19.29 -26.75
C VAL A 180 -36.90 -20.06 -26.68
N GLY A 181 -36.64 -20.96 -27.62
CA GLY A 181 -35.41 -21.78 -27.61
C GLY A 181 -34.12 -21.01 -27.92
N THR A 182 -34.19 -19.98 -28.75
CA THR A 182 -33.01 -19.33 -29.37
C THR A 182 -32.35 -18.28 -28.48
N TYR A 183 -33.05 -17.76 -27.48
CA TYR A 183 -32.51 -16.75 -26.56
C TYR A 183 -31.71 -17.35 -25.40
N LYS A 184 -32.04 -18.58 -24.96
CA LYS A 184 -31.27 -19.27 -23.91
C LYS A 184 -29.93 -19.83 -24.41
N SER A 185 -29.83 -20.32 -25.65
CA SER A 185 -28.52 -20.75 -26.18
C SER A 185 -27.57 -19.56 -26.37
N LYS A 186 -28.07 -18.43 -26.90
CA LYS A 186 -27.24 -17.23 -27.13
C LYS A 186 -26.69 -16.59 -25.87
N MET A 187 -27.34 -16.70 -24.71
CA MET A 187 -26.73 -16.27 -23.44
C MET A 187 -25.73 -17.31 -22.90
N ALA A 188 -26.02 -18.61 -23.00
CA ALA A 188 -25.08 -19.67 -22.59
C ALA A 188 -23.83 -19.80 -23.48
N GLU A 189 -23.90 -19.36 -24.75
CA GLU A 189 -22.73 -19.28 -25.65
C GLU A 189 -21.89 -18.02 -25.43
N ASN A 190 -22.48 -16.90 -24.98
CA ASN A 190 -21.73 -15.66 -24.73
C ASN A 190 -20.93 -15.68 -23.42
N GLU A 191 -21.37 -16.42 -22.40
CA GLU A 191 -20.58 -16.59 -21.16
C GLU A 191 -19.31 -17.45 -21.36
N LYS A 192 -19.22 -18.20 -22.46
CA LYS A 192 -18.09 -19.10 -22.77
C LYS A 192 -16.81 -18.41 -23.28
N ASN A 193 -16.84 -17.09 -23.51
CA ASN A 193 -15.75 -16.34 -24.15
C ASN A 193 -15.11 -15.22 -23.30
N MET A 194 -15.41 -15.13 -22.00
CA MET A 194 -14.72 -14.18 -21.11
C MET A 194 -13.46 -14.81 -20.49
N CYS A 195 -12.28 -14.45 -21.00
CA CYS A 195 -11.01 -14.90 -20.42
C CYS A 195 -10.81 -14.37 -19.00
N ASN A 196 -10.66 -15.27 -18.02
CA ASN A 196 -10.29 -14.88 -16.66
C ASN A 196 -8.76 -14.70 -16.56
N ILE A 197 -8.30 -13.47 -16.78
CA ILE A 197 -6.87 -13.13 -16.73
C ILE A 197 -6.21 -13.36 -15.35
N TYR A 198 -7.00 -13.59 -14.29
CA TYR A 198 -6.54 -13.87 -12.92
C TYR A 198 -6.53 -15.38 -12.59
N SER A 199 -7.00 -16.24 -13.49
CA SER A 199 -6.89 -17.70 -13.41
C SER A 199 -5.73 -18.17 -14.30
N GLY A 200 -4.74 -18.84 -13.74
CA GLY A 200 -3.47 -19.07 -14.43
C GLY A 200 -2.40 -19.70 -13.55
N ARG A 201 -1.16 -19.62 -14.03
CA ARG A 201 0.05 -20.09 -13.35
C ARG A 201 1.26 -19.23 -13.67
N TRP A 202 2.28 -19.34 -12.84
CA TRP A 202 3.58 -18.74 -13.11
C TRP A 202 4.44 -19.66 -13.98
N VAL A 203 5.01 -19.11 -15.04
CA VAL A 203 5.94 -19.80 -15.94
C VAL A 203 7.28 -19.07 -15.96
N LYS A 204 8.38 -19.81 -16.12
CA LYS A 204 9.68 -19.18 -16.34
C LYS A 204 9.71 -18.52 -17.71
N ASP A 205 10.28 -17.34 -17.76
CA ASP A 205 10.43 -16.56 -18.97
C ASP A 205 11.80 -15.87 -18.96
N ILE A 206 12.68 -16.28 -19.88
CA ILE A 206 14.06 -15.76 -19.96
C ILE A 206 14.12 -14.29 -20.39
N SER A 207 13.03 -13.75 -20.94
CA SER A 207 12.94 -12.33 -21.33
C SER A 207 12.64 -11.39 -20.15
N TYR A 208 12.44 -11.94 -18.94
CA TYR A 208 12.24 -11.17 -17.72
C TYR A 208 13.56 -10.96 -16.97
N PRO A 209 13.68 -9.95 -16.10
CA PRO A 209 12.70 -8.90 -15.82
C PRO A 209 12.51 -7.93 -17.00
N LEU A 210 11.40 -7.19 -17.00
CA LEU A 210 11.08 -6.21 -18.05
C LEU A 210 11.93 -4.93 -18.00
N TYR A 211 12.70 -4.75 -16.92
CA TYR A 211 13.72 -3.73 -16.75
C TYR A 211 14.82 -4.28 -15.82
N GLU A 212 16.07 -3.92 -16.06
CA GLU A 212 17.17 -4.41 -15.23
C GLU A 212 17.12 -3.84 -13.81
N SER A 213 17.63 -4.62 -12.85
CA SER A 213 17.85 -4.13 -11.49
C SER A 213 18.75 -2.88 -11.52
N SER A 214 18.54 -1.96 -10.57
CA SER A 214 19.28 -0.68 -10.46
C SER A 214 19.12 0.30 -11.64
N SER A 215 18.54 -0.10 -12.78
CA SER A 215 18.37 0.76 -13.97
C SER A 215 17.36 1.90 -13.80
N CYS A 216 16.50 1.80 -12.77
CA CYS A 216 15.41 2.70 -12.45
C CYS A 216 15.67 3.44 -11.13
N PRO A 217 15.95 4.76 -11.13
CA PRO A 217 16.37 5.50 -9.93
C PRO A 217 15.20 5.88 -8.99
N TYR A 218 14.03 5.26 -9.15
CA TYR A 218 12.79 5.58 -8.43
C TYR A 218 12.32 4.46 -7.51
N VAL A 219 13.04 3.33 -7.48
CA VAL A 219 12.84 2.23 -6.52
C VAL A 219 13.38 2.65 -5.16
N ASP A 220 12.55 2.62 -4.12
CA ASP A 220 12.98 2.78 -2.73
C ASP A 220 13.94 1.67 -2.35
N GLU A 221 14.93 2.01 -1.54
CA GLU A 221 15.94 1.09 -1.05
C GLU A 221 15.32 -0.13 -0.33
N ALA A 222 14.13 -0.01 0.27
CA ALA A 222 13.44 -1.15 0.89
C ALA A 222 12.96 -2.22 -0.12
N PHE A 223 12.87 -1.91 -1.41
CA PHE A 223 12.45 -2.82 -2.47
C PHE A 223 13.59 -3.19 -3.43
N ASN A 224 14.73 -2.49 -3.36
CA ASN A 224 15.89 -2.70 -4.23
C ASN A 224 16.79 -3.85 -3.73
N CYS A 225 16.30 -5.08 -3.90
CA CYS A 225 16.89 -6.26 -3.28
C CYS A 225 18.29 -6.62 -3.81
N GLN A 226 18.55 -6.44 -5.12
CA GLN A 226 19.85 -6.75 -5.72
C GLN A 226 20.94 -5.80 -5.19
N ASP A 227 20.69 -4.49 -5.17
CA ASP A 227 21.64 -3.50 -4.62
C ASP A 227 21.88 -3.70 -3.11
N ASN A 228 20.90 -4.23 -2.38
CA ASN A 228 21.03 -4.66 -0.98
C ASN A 228 21.77 -6.00 -0.80
N GLY A 229 22.32 -6.57 -1.87
CA GLY A 229 23.14 -7.77 -1.89
C GLY A 229 22.36 -9.08 -1.83
N ARG A 230 21.16 -9.15 -2.42
CA ARG A 230 20.48 -10.42 -2.72
C ARG A 230 21.16 -11.07 -3.92
N SER A 231 21.70 -12.28 -3.75
CA SER A 231 22.49 -12.95 -4.80
C SER A 231 21.67 -13.79 -5.78
N ASP A 232 20.47 -14.25 -5.41
CA ASP A 232 19.61 -15.01 -6.32
C ASP A 232 18.80 -14.08 -7.24
N MET A 233 18.75 -14.39 -8.54
CA MET A 233 18.02 -13.62 -9.56
C MET A 233 16.80 -14.37 -10.12
N GLU A 234 16.65 -15.66 -9.81
CA GLU A 234 15.59 -16.52 -10.37
C GLU A 234 14.17 -16.03 -10.07
N TYR A 235 13.94 -15.34 -8.95
CA TYR A 235 12.64 -14.75 -8.61
C TYR A 235 12.18 -13.68 -9.62
N GLN A 236 13.11 -13.08 -10.37
CA GLN A 236 12.81 -12.09 -11.39
C GLN A 236 12.37 -12.73 -12.73
N LYS A 237 12.63 -14.03 -12.93
CA LYS A 237 12.45 -14.74 -14.22
C LYS A 237 11.07 -15.39 -14.38
N TRP A 238 10.05 -14.88 -13.69
CA TRP A 238 8.69 -15.45 -13.66
C TRP A 238 7.67 -14.52 -14.28
N ARG A 239 6.89 -15.03 -15.24
CA ARG A 239 5.75 -14.35 -15.85
C ARG A 239 4.44 -15.06 -15.49
N TRP A 240 3.37 -14.30 -15.34
CA TRP A 240 2.02 -14.84 -15.22
C TRP A 240 1.46 -15.26 -16.58
N GLN A 241 0.91 -16.48 -16.66
CA GLN A 241 0.19 -16.98 -17.84
C GLN A 241 -1.23 -17.36 -17.41
N ALA A 242 -2.23 -16.69 -17.99
CA ALA A 242 -3.62 -17.05 -17.80
C ALA A 242 -3.95 -18.38 -18.49
N ASN A 243 -4.93 -19.11 -17.97
CA ASN A 243 -5.35 -20.41 -18.50
C ASN A 243 -6.24 -20.28 -19.74
N ASP A 244 -7.14 -19.29 -19.73
CA ASP A 244 -8.25 -19.20 -20.69
C ASP A 244 -7.90 -18.38 -21.95
N CYS A 245 -6.80 -17.61 -21.93
CA CYS A 245 -6.30 -16.87 -23.08
C CYS A 245 -4.83 -16.44 -22.94
N GLU A 246 -4.23 -16.05 -24.07
CA GLU A 246 -2.94 -15.38 -24.08
C GLU A 246 -3.08 -13.91 -23.68
N LEU A 247 -2.37 -13.52 -22.62
CA LEU A 247 -2.27 -12.12 -22.21
C LEU A 247 -1.36 -11.35 -23.19
N PRO A 248 -1.73 -10.10 -23.56
CA PRO A 248 -0.88 -9.28 -24.41
C PRO A 248 0.45 -8.99 -23.71
N ARG A 249 1.56 -9.28 -24.38
CA ARG A 249 2.91 -8.94 -23.87
C ARG A 249 2.99 -7.46 -23.53
N PHE A 250 3.55 -7.15 -22.37
CA PHE A 250 3.74 -5.77 -21.93
C PHE A 250 4.51 -4.95 -22.96
N ASN A 251 3.99 -3.77 -23.28
CA ASN A 251 4.64 -2.81 -24.15
C ASN A 251 4.52 -1.42 -23.53
N ALA A 252 5.65 -0.90 -23.02
CA ALA A 252 5.71 0.39 -22.34
C ALA A 252 5.25 1.54 -23.24
N THR A 253 5.59 1.53 -24.53
CA THR A 253 5.19 2.54 -25.51
C THR A 253 3.68 2.52 -25.78
N ASP A 254 3.08 1.35 -26.02
CA ASP A 254 1.61 1.25 -26.19
C ASP A 254 0.86 1.62 -24.91
N PHE A 255 1.39 1.27 -23.73
CA PHE A 255 0.78 1.71 -22.47
C PHE A 255 0.86 3.23 -22.29
N LEU A 256 2.02 3.84 -22.57
CA LEU A 256 2.16 5.30 -22.55
C LEU A 256 1.25 6.00 -23.57
N GLU A 257 1.05 5.44 -24.77
CA GLU A 257 0.05 5.93 -25.73
C GLU A 257 -1.39 5.81 -25.20
N ARG A 258 -1.75 4.71 -24.53
CA ARG A 258 -3.06 4.58 -23.85
C ARG A 258 -3.25 5.57 -22.73
N LEU A 259 -2.16 6.00 -22.08
CA LEU A 259 -2.12 7.01 -21.04
C LEU A 259 -2.00 8.44 -21.60
N ARG A 260 -1.80 8.65 -22.90
CA ARG A 260 -1.58 9.98 -23.50
C ARG A 260 -2.65 10.99 -23.09
N GLY A 261 -2.23 12.11 -22.50
CA GLY A 261 -3.11 13.16 -21.97
C GLY A 261 -3.92 12.80 -20.72
N LYS A 262 -3.68 11.64 -20.10
CA LYS A 262 -4.43 11.13 -18.94
C LYS A 262 -3.61 11.14 -17.65
N ARG A 263 -4.32 10.95 -16.54
CA ARG A 263 -3.75 10.80 -15.19
C ARG A 263 -4.12 9.42 -14.63
N LEU A 264 -3.12 8.59 -14.36
CA LEU A 264 -3.26 7.33 -13.63
C LEU A 264 -2.81 7.55 -12.18
N MET A 265 -3.65 7.20 -11.21
CA MET A 265 -3.35 7.40 -9.79
C MET A 265 -3.56 6.12 -8.98
N LEU A 266 -2.50 5.65 -8.32
CA LEU A 266 -2.56 4.60 -7.31
C LEU A 266 -2.86 5.24 -5.94
N VAL A 267 -3.91 4.78 -5.28
CA VAL A 267 -4.39 5.32 -4.00
C VAL A 267 -4.44 4.21 -2.97
N GLY A 268 -3.73 4.33 -1.85
CA GLY A 268 -3.81 3.28 -0.82
C GLY A 268 -2.64 3.20 0.15
N ASP A 269 -2.32 1.97 0.55
CA ASP A 269 -1.24 1.66 1.50
C ASP A 269 0.15 1.54 0.84
N SER A 270 1.15 1.12 1.62
CA SER A 270 2.53 0.94 1.15
C SER A 270 2.66 -0.09 0.02
N MET A 271 1.66 -0.94 -0.20
CA MET A 271 1.67 -1.88 -1.31
C MET A 271 1.30 -1.23 -2.65
N ASN A 272 0.38 -0.26 -2.66
CA ASN A 272 0.18 0.56 -3.86
C ASN A 272 1.38 1.47 -4.14
N ARG A 273 2.15 1.85 -3.11
CA ARG A 273 3.43 2.52 -3.32
C ARG A 273 4.46 1.61 -4.01
N ASN A 274 4.59 0.37 -3.56
CA ASN A 274 5.47 -0.64 -4.16
C ASN A 274 5.05 -0.96 -5.61
N GLN A 275 3.74 -1.03 -5.90
CA GLN A 275 3.22 -1.15 -7.27
C GLN A 275 3.45 0.11 -8.12
N PHE A 276 3.33 1.30 -7.54
CA PHE A 276 3.59 2.58 -8.21
C PHE A 276 5.04 2.70 -8.65
N GLU A 277 5.99 2.35 -7.78
CA GLU A 277 7.43 2.39 -8.10
C GLU A 277 7.77 1.41 -9.23
N SER A 278 7.21 0.19 -9.23
CA SER A 278 7.24 -0.75 -10.36
C SER A 278 6.70 -0.12 -11.66
N LEU A 279 5.53 0.51 -11.61
CA LEU A 279 4.89 1.09 -12.78
C LEU A 279 5.73 2.22 -13.40
N LEU A 280 6.39 3.05 -12.58
CA LEU A 280 7.33 4.06 -13.07
C LEU A 280 8.49 3.43 -13.83
N CYS A 281 9.06 2.34 -13.31
CA CYS A 281 10.18 1.66 -13.95
C CYS A 281 9.79 0.99 -15.27
N LEU A 282 8.68 0.25 -15.28
CA LEU A 282 8.12 -0.38 -16.48
C LEU A 282 7.86 0.63 -17.60
N LEU A 283 7.20 1.75 -17.29
CA LEU A 283 6.87 2.77 -18.29
C LEU A 283 8.11 3.54 -18.76
N ARG A 284 9.09 3.76 -17.89
CA ARG A 284 10.33 4.49 -18.23
C ARG A 284 11.15 3.81 -19.31
N GLU A 285 11.09 2.49 -19.45
CA GLU A 285 11.77 1.78 -20.54
C GLU A 285 11.11 2.01 -21.91
N GLY A 286 9.89 2.54 -21.95
CA GLY A 286 9.23 3.03 -23.18
C GLY A 286 9.68 4.43 -23.63
N LEU A 287 10.69 5.01 -22.99
CA LEU A 287 11.21 6.35 -23.29
C LEU A 287 12.57 6.30 -23.99
N SER A 288 12.65 6.89 -25.18
CA SER A 288 13.93 7.12 -25.88
C SER A 288 14.86 8.04 -25.09
N ASN A 289 14.30 9.03 -24.37
CA ASN A 289 15.04 9.86 -23.42
C ASN A 289 14.45 9.73 -22.02
N LYS A 290 15.14 8.96 -21.18
CA LYS A 290 14.74 8.63 -19.79
C LYS A 290 14.68 9.84 -18.84
N SER A 291 15.24 11.01 -19.20
CA SER A 291 15.09 12.24 -18.41
C SER A 291 13.77 12.99 -18.65
N ARG A 292 12.99 12.59 -19.66
CA ARG A 292 11.67 13.15 -19.96
C ARG A 292 10.53 12.58 -19.09
N MET A 293 10.90 11.78 -18.09
CA MET A 293 10.08 11.45 -16.92
C MET A 293 10.71 12.06 -15.66
N PHE A 294 9.92 12.79 -14.87
CA PHE A 294 10.36 13.37 -13.60
C PHE A 294 9.19 13.59 -12.62
N GLU A 295 9.48 13.69 -11.31
CA GLU A 295 8.50 14.12 -10.31
C GLU A 295 8.33 15.65 -10.39
N THR A 296 7.10 16.13 -10.51
CA THR A 296 6.81 17.52 -10.93
C THR A 296 7.22 18.61 -9.95
N HIS A 297 7.57 18.26 -8.72
CA HIS A 297 8.03 19.18 -7.67
C HIS A 297 9.48 18.87 -7.25
N GLY A 298 10.15 17.94 -7.92
CA GLY A 298 11.51 17.51 -7.58
C GLY A 298 11.61 16.61 -6.34
N TYR A 299 10.50 16.03 -5.85
CA TYR A 299 10.56 15.19 -4.66
C TYR A 299 11.20 13.84 -4.95
N ARG A 300 12.13 13.44 -4.07
CA ARG A 300 12.56 12.04 -3.97
C ARG A 300 11.46 11.21 -3.32
N ILE A 301 11.29 10.00 -3.82
CA ILE A 301 10.37 9.02 -3.24
C ILE A 301 10.92 8.57 -1.87
N THR A 302 10.07 8.62 -0.84
CA THR A 302 10.39 8.31 0.56
C THR A 302 9.19 7.69 1.29
N LYS A 303 9.44 7.01 2.41
CA LYS A 303 8.40 6.46 3.30
C LYS A 303 7.50 7.54 3.92
N GLY A 304 8.08 8.70 4.27
CA GLY A 304 7.38 9.77 4.99
C GLY A 304 6.37 10.55 4.14
N ARG A 305 6.73 10.90 2.90
CA ARG A 305 5.85 11.67 1.99
C ARG A 305 4.84 10.76 1.29
N GLY A 306 3.58 11.20 1.30
CA GLY A 306 2.42 10.42 0.81
C GLY A 306 1.77 10.93 -0.48
N TYR A 307 2.43 11.81 -1.25
CA TYR A 307 1.90 12.27 -2.53
C TYR A 307 3.02 12.62 -3.52
N TYR A 308 2.97 12.02 -4.71
CA TYR A 308 3.94 12.20 -5.80
C TYR A 308 3.21 12.26 -7.14
N ILE A 309 3.70 13.10 -8.05
CA ILE A 309 3.19 13.20 -9.43
C ILE A 309 4.37 13.06 -10.38
N PHE A 310 4.46 11.95 -11.10
CA PHE A 310 5.45 11.75 -12.15
C PHE A 310 4.85 12.10 -13.50
N LYS A 311 5.49 13.01 -14.24
CA LYS A 311 5.06 13.43 -15.57
C LYS A 311 5.94 12.80 -16.65
N PHE A 312 5.30 12.21 -17.65
CA PHE A 312 5.94 11.73 -18.88
C PHE A 312 5.68 12.76 -19.98
N MET A 313 6.71 13.52 -20.35
CA MET A 313 6.54 14.71 -21.20
C MET A 313 6.05 14.39 -22.60
N ASP A 314 6.58 13.34 -23.24
CA ASP A 314 6.26 12.97 -24.63
C ASP A 314 4.82 12.48 -24.83
N TYR A 315 4.19 12.03 -23.75
CA TYR A 315 2.81 11.53 -23.73
C TYR A 315 1.86 12.51 -23.02
N ASN A 316 2.39 13.59 -22.44
CA ASN A 316 1.66 14.55 -21.62
C ASN A 316 0.75 13.87 -20.58
N CYS A 317 1.22 12.77 -19.99
CA CYS A 317 0.47 11.99 -19.00
C CYS A 317 1.15 12.01 -17.64
N THR A 318 0.40 11.66 -16.59
CA THR A 318 0.94 11.49 -15.25
C THR A 318 0.64 10.12 -14.66
N VAL A 319 1.61 9.63 -13.88
CA VAL A 319 1.45 8.49 -12.97
C VAL A 319 1.68 9.01 -11.56
N GLU A 320 0.73 8.74 -10.67
CA GLU A 320 0.63 9.42 -9.38
C GLU A 320 0.42 8.41 -8.25
N PHE A 321 0.96 8.71 -7.07
CA PHE A 321 0.68 7.96 -5.84
C PHE A 321 0.06 8.89 -4.81
N CYS A 322 -1.02 8.44 -4.17
CA CYS A 322 -1.67 9.11 -3.05
C CYS A 322 -1.87 8.16 -1.88
N ARG A 323 -1.12 8.38 -0.79
CA ARG A 323 -1.19 7.56 0.42
C ARG A 323 -2.53 7.78 1.13
N SER A 324 -3.28 6.70 1.29
CA SER A 324 -4.46 6.61 2.15
C SER A 324 -4.55 5.16 2.64
N HIS A 325 -3.96 4.87 3.80
CA HIS A 325 -3.78 3.49 4.28
C HIS A 325 -5.09 2.71 4.39
N PHE A 326 -6.19 3.41 4.66
CA PHE A 326 -7.50 2.86 4.99
C PHE A 326 -8.62 3.29 4.03
N LEU A 327 -8.33 4.17 3.05
CA LEU A 327 -9.30 4.88 2.18
C LEU A 327 -10.28 5.83 2.92
N VAL A 328 -10.42 5.66 4.23
CA VAL A 328 -11.18 6.51 5.16
C VAL A 328 -10.25 7.34 6.05
N ARG A 329 -10.81 8.33 6.74
CA ARG A 329 -10.06 9.40 7.41
C ARG A 329 -9.43 8.95 8.72
N GLU A 330 -8.10 8.98 8.76
CA GLU A 330 -7.34 8.99 10.01
C GLU A 330 -7.64 10.27 10.80
N GLY A 331 -8.05 10.10 12.06
CA GLY A 331 -8.55 11.17 12.94
C GLY A 331 -7.85 11.20 14.29
N ARG A 332 -8.24 12.16 15.14
CA ARG A 332 -7.82 12.23 16.54
C ARG A 332 -8.98 12.77 17.39
N ILE A 333 -9.17 12.20 18.57
CA ILE A 333 -10.05 12.76 19.61
C ILE A 333 -9.21 13.42 20.72
N VAL A 334 -9.73 14.48 21.34
CA VAL A 334 -9.18 15.06 22.56
C VAL A 334 -9.87 14.39 23.75
N ARG A 335 -9.11 13.83 24.70
CA ARG A 335 -9.67 13.28 25.94
C ARG A 335 -9.96 14.41 26.94
N PRO A 336 -10.84 14.21 27.94
CA PRO A 336 -11.03 15.16 29.05
C PRO A 336 -9.74 15.52 29.79
N THR A 337 -8.70 14.67 29.71
CA THR A 337 -7.35 14.93 30.24
C THR A 337 -6.47 15.80 29.34
N GLY A 338 -7.01 16.42 28.30
CA GLY A 338 -6.29 17.21 27.29
C GLY A 338 -5.45 16.38 26.29
N LYS A 339 -5.12 15.13 26.61
CA LYS A 339 -4.32 14.26 25.73
C LYS A 339 -5.09 13.84 24.49
N THR A 340 -4.49 13.97 23.31
CA THR A 340 -5.08 13.46 22.06
C THR A 340 -4.85 11.96 21.89
N ARG A 341 -5.80 11.27 21.25
CA ARG A 341 -5.64 9.87 20.83
C ARG A 341 -6.04 9.73 19.36
N PRO A 342 -5.26 9.04 18.51
CA PRO A 342 -5.67 8.76 17.14
C PRO A 342 -6.88 7.82 17.08
N THR A 343 -7.71 8.02 16.06
CA THR A 343 -8.89 7.24 15.72
C THR A 343 -8.92 6.97 14.21
N LEU A 344 -9.74 6.03 13.76
CA LEU A 344 -10.07 5.85 12.35
C LEU A 344 -11.56 6.11 12.15
N MET A 345 -11.89 7.18 11.41
CA MET A 345 -13.27 7.60 11.14
C MET A 345 -13.82 6.80 9.96
N ILE A 346 -14.42 5.65 10.23
CA ILE A 346 -14.82 4.67 9.20
C ILE A 346 -16.05 5.11 8.38
N ASP A 347 -16.74 6.16 8.84
CA ASP A 347 -17.85 6.86 8.18
C ASP A 347 -17.40 8.03 7.28
N ARG A 348 -16.13 8.44 7.31
CA ARG A 348 -15.63 9.61 6.57
C ARG A 348 -14.50 9.25 5.62
N ILE A 349 -14.67 9.62 4.35
CA ILE A 349 -13.62 9.42 3.33
C ILE A 349 -12.32 10.17 3.69
N ASP A 350 -11.18 9.65 3.25
CA ASP A 350 -9.87 10.28 3.44
C ASP A 350 -9.82 11.75 2.96
N LYS A 351 -9.10 12.60 3.69
CA LYS A 351 -8.92 14.04 3.38
C LYS A 351 -8.29 14.30 2.00
N THR A 352 -7.66 13.30 1.39
CA THR A 352 -7.06 13.37 0.06
C THR A 352 -8.05 13.10 -1.08
N ALA A 353 -9.26 12.60 -0.78
CA ALA A 353 -10.28 12.24 -1.77
C ALA A 353 -10.57 13.29 -2.87
N PRO A 354 -10.56 14.62 -2.61
CA PRO A 354 -10.69 15.62 -3.66
C PRO A 354 -9.63 15.54 -4.78
N ARG A 355 -8.46 14.95 -4.52
CA ARG A 355 -7.39 14.75 -5.52
C ARG A 355 -7.75 13.63 -6.51
N TRP A 356 -8.41 12.57 -6.03
CA TRP A 356 -8.73 11.36 -6.81
C TRP A 356 -9.73 11.65 -7.94
N LYS A 357 -10.70 12.55 -7.72
CA LYS A 357 -11.76 12.92 -8.68
C LYS A 357 -11.26 13.35 -10.06
N ARG A 358 -10.00 13.77 -10.16
CA ARG A 358 -9.37 14.31 -11.38
C ARG A 358 -8.49 13.29 -12.10
N ALA A 359 -8.53 12.01 -11.72
CA ALA A 359 -7.81 10.93 -12.39
C ALA A 359 -8.70 10.24 -13.44
N ASN A 360 -8.09 9.76 -14.52
CA ASN A 360 -8.77 8.97 -15.57
C ASN A 360 -8.69 7.47 -15.32
N ILE A 361 -7.67 7.04 -14.57
CA ILE A 361 -7.51 5.67 -14.11
C ILE A 361 -7.17 5.74 -12.64
N LEU A 362 -7.99 5.12 -11.80
CA LEU A 362 -7.75 4.99 -10.36
C LEU A 362 -7.45 3.54 -10.03
N VAL A 363 -6.44 3.29 -9.20
CA VAL A 363 -6.11 1.96 -8.68
C VAL A 363 -6.13 2.05 -7.17
N PHE A 364 -7.22 1.61 -6.54
CA PHE A 364 -7.37 1.65 -5.08
C PHE A 364 -6.81 0.38 -4.43
N ASN A 365 -6.26 0.51 -3.23
CA ASN A 365 -6.03 -0.63 -2.35
C ASN A 365 -6.13 -0.25 -0.87
N THR A 366 -6.49 -1.23 -0.05
CA THR A 366 -6.19 -1.22 1.39
C THR A 366 -6.20 -2.66 1.92
N GLY A 367 -5.31 -2.99 2.85
CA GLY A 367 -5.32 -4.34 3.43
C GLY A 367 -4.36 -4.57 4.60
N HIS A 368 -3.10 -4.16 4.47
CA HIS A 368 -2.05 -4.52 5.44
C HIS A 368 -2.29 -3.86 6.79
N TRP A 369 -2.56 -2.55 6.80
CA TRP A 369 -2.76 -1.76 8.00
C TRP A 369 -3.94 -2.22 8.87
N TRP A 370 -4.88 -3.00 8.32
CA TRP A 370 -5.96 -3.66 9.06
C TRP A 370 -5.51 -4.91 9.85
N ALA A 371 -4.24 -5.34 9.75
CA ALA A 371 -3.69 -6.43 10.56
C ALA A 371 -2.82 -5.94 11.74
N HIS A 372 -2.56 -4.63 11.86
CA HIS A 372 -1.54 -4.10 12.77
C HIS A 372 -2.10 -3.37 14.00
N GLY A 373 -1.68 -3.81 15.19
CA GLY A 373 -1.73 -2.99 16.41
C GLY A 373 -3.14 -2.56 16.82
N LYS A 374 -3.48 -1.27 16.60
CA LYS A 374 -4.76 -0.68 17.05
C LYS A 374 -5.96 -1.16 16.22
N THR A 375 -5.78 -1.40 14.93
CA THR A 375 -6.86 -1.90 14.04
C THR A 375 -7.25 -3.32 14.42
N ALA A 376 -6.28 -4.23 14.49
CA ALA A 376 -6.50 -5.63 14.86
C ALA A 376 -7.04 -5.79 16.29
N LYS A 377 -6.63 -4.94 17.24
CA LYS A 377 -7.18 -4.94 18.62
C LYS A 377 -8.61 -4.40 18.69
N GLY A 378 -9.00 -3.54 17.75
CA GLY A 378 -10.32 -2.91 17.64
C GLY A 378 -10.79 -2.07 18.84
N LYS A 379 -9.95 -1.93 19.88
CA LYS A 379 -10.31 -1.32 21.16
C LYS A 379 -10.10 0.19 21.11
N ASP A 380 -11.18 0.92 21.37
CA ASP A 380 -11.21 2.38 21.47
C ASP A 380 -10.50 3.11 20.30
N TYR A 381 -10.72 2.69 19.06
CA TYR A 381 -9.99 3.23 17.88
C TYR A 381 -10.89 3.59 16.71
N TYR A 382 -11.85 2.75 16.37
CA TYR A 382 -12.81 3.03 15.30
C TYR A 382 -13.85 4.06 15.73
N GLN A 383 -14.15 5.02 14.87
CA GLN A 383 -15.01 6.17 15.12
C GLN A 383 -16.07 6.29 14.02
N GLU A 384 -17.29 6.65 14.40
CA GLU A 384 -18.36 7.08 13.49
C GLU A 384 -19.04 8.32 14.08
N GLY A 385 -19.26 9.37 13.28
CA GLY A 385 -19.67 10.66 13.81
C GLY A 385 -18.65 11.18 14.83
N ASP A 386 -19.14 11.45 16.05
CA ASP A 386 -18.32 11.86 17.21
C ASP A 386 -18.13 10.72 18.23
N GLU A 387 -18.71 9.54 17.99
CA GLU A 387 -18.61 8.38 18.88
C GLU A 387 -17.43 7.48 18.53
N VAL A 388 -16.72 6.98 19.54
CA VAL A 388 -15.60 6.04 19.38
C VAL A 388 -15.95 4.72 20.03
N TYR A 389 -16.00 3.66 19.22
CA TYR A 389 -16.33 2.31 19.67
C TYR A 389 -15.34 1.82 20.73
N GLY A 390 -15.84 1.49 21.93
CA GLY A 390 -15.04 0.89 23.00
C GLY A 390 -14.35 -0.41 22.56
N ARG A 391 -15.05 -1.22 21.76
CA ARG A 391 -14.46 -2.24 20.89
C ARG A 391 -15.34 -2.42 19.65
N LEU A 392 -14.73 -2.52 18.48
CA LEU A 392 -15.38 -2.95 17.24
C LEU A 392 -14.49 -3.97 16.53
N ASP A 393 -15.09 -5.01 15.96
CA ASP A 393 -14.39 -6.03 15.19
C ASP A 393 -13.74 -5.43 13.92
N VAL A 394 -12.57 -5.95 13.56
CA VAL A 394 -11.74 -5.44 12.46
C VAL A 394 -12.33 -5.73 11.08
N LEU A 395 -13.01 -6.86 10.88
CA LEU A 395 -13.67 -7.17 9.60
C LEU A 395 -14.94 -6.33 9.42
N THR A 396 -15.65 -6.09 10.52
CA THR A 396 -16.80 -5.17 10.58
C THR A 396 -16.36 -3.74 10.24
N ALA A 397 -15.28 -3.25 10.86
CA ALA A 397 -14.73 -1.93 10.56
C ALA A 397 -14.22 -1.81 9.12
N PHE A 398 -13.56 -2.86 8.60
CA PHE A 398 -13.09 -2.94 7.21
C PHE A 398 -14.26 -2.85 6.21
N ARG A 399 -15.33 -3.62 6.43
CA ARG A 399 -16.55 -3.57 5.59
C ARG A 399 -17.17 -2.17 5.59
N ARG A 400 -17.33 -1.54 6.76
CA ARG A 400 -17.90 -0.19 6.86
C ARG A 400 -17.03 0.87 6.17
N ALA A 401 -15.71 0.81 6.34
CA ALA A 401 -14.80 1.72 5.64
C ALA A 401 -14.85 1.55 4.11
N LEU A 402 -14.96 0.32 3.62
CA LEU A 402 -15.16 0.08 2.19
C LEU A 402 -16.54 0.53 1.69
N MET A 403 -17.61 0.41 2.47
CA MET A 403 -18.92 1.01 2.12
C MET A 403 -18.84 2.54 2.02
N THR A 404 -18.10 3.20 2.93
CA THR A 404 -17.83 4.65 2.84
C THR A 404 -17.03 5.01 1.59
N TRP A 405 -16.03 4.21 1.21
CA TRP A 405 -15.29 4.38 -0.04
C TRP A 405 -16.19 4.17 -1.27
N GLY A 406 -16.95 3.08 -1.34
CA GLY A 406 -17.84 2.76 -2.46
C GLY A 406 -18.93 3.82 -2.66
N LYS A 407 -19.56 4.28 -1.56
CA LYS A 407 -20.48 5.42 -1.58
C LYS A 407 -19.82 6.68 -2.14
N TRP A 408 -18.60 7.00 -1.70
CA TRP A 408 -17.88 8.16 -2.22
C TRP A 408 -17.60 8.03 -3.72
N ILE A 409 -17.19 6.85 -4.20
CA ILE A 409 -16.98 6.58 -5.62
C ILE A 409 -18.27 6.86 -6.41
N ASP A 410 -19.40 6.30 -5.98
CA ASP A 410 -20.70 6.45 -6.63
C ASP A 410 -21.22 7.89 -6.67
N GLU A 411 -20.93 8.68 -5.64
CA GLU A 411 -21.35 10.08 -5.55
C GLU A 411 -20.43 11.05 -6.31
N ASN A 412 -19.18 10.67 -6.61
CA ASN A 412 -18.14 11.64 -6.97
C ASN A 412 -17.39 11.36 -8.29
N LEU A 413 -17.46 10.16 -8.86
CA LEU A 413 -16.76 9.82 -10.11
C LEU A 413 -17.67 9.85 -11.33
N ASN A 414 -17.10 10.23 -12.48
CA ASN A 414 -17.77 10.16 -13.77
C ASN A 414 -17.23 8.95 -14.54
N THR A 415 -18.04 7.89 -14.60
CA THR A 415 -17.68 6.59 -15.20
C THR A 415 -17.40 6.67 -16.70
N ALA A 416 -17.95 7.66 -17.41
CA ALA A 416 -17.60 7.91 -18.82
C ALA A 416 -16.22 8.56 -19.02
N LYS A 417 -15.51 8.92 -17.94
CA LYS A 417 -14.18 9.58 -17.97
C LYS A 417 -13.12 8.91 -17.09
N THR A 418 -13.54 8.07 -16.15
CA THR A 418 -12.68 7.46 -15.14
C THR A 418 -12.95 5.96 -15.05
N HIS A 419 -11.94 5.16 -15.37
CA HIS A 419 -11.92 3.71 -15.11
C HIS A 419 -11.37 3.47 -13.69
N VAL A 420 -11.99 2.58 -12.92
CA VAL A 420 -11.65 2.32 -11.52
C VAL A 420 -11.26 0.87 -11.34
N PHE A 421 -10.03 0.64 -10.87
CA PHE A 421 -9.56 -0.64 -10.38
C PHE A 421 -9.57 -0.67 -8.85
N TYR A 422 -9.91 -1.83 -8.27
CA TYR A 422 -9.55 -2.16 -6.89
C TYR A 422 -8.54 -3.31 -6.92
N ARG A 423 -7.33 -3.07 -6.43
CA ARG A 423 -6.26 -4.07 -6.41
C ARG A 423 -6.41 -4.96 -5.18
N GLY A 424 -6.64 -6.25 -5.41
CA GLY A 424 -6.87 -7.29 -4.40
C GLY A 424 -5.77 -7.42 -3.36
N TYR A 425 -6.00 -8.20 -2.30
CA TYR A 425 -5.09 -8.33 -1.17
C TYR A 425 -3.73 -8.90 -1.62
N SER A 426 -2.64 -8.29 -1.18
CA SER A 426 -1.29 -8.82 -1.41
C SER A 426 -0.91 -9.65 -0.18
N PRO A 427 -0.51 -10.92 -0.34
CA PRO A 427 -0.18 -11.79 0.76
C PRO A 427 1.22 -11.52 1.34
N ALA A 428 1.51 -12.20 2.45
CA ALA A 428 2.74 -12.06 3.21
C ALA A 428 3.20 -13.43 3.73
N HIS A 429 4.40 -13.86 3.34
CA HIS A 429 4.86 -15.24 3.53
C HIS A 429 5.79 -15.41 4.74
N PHE A 430 5.27 -15.21 5.96
CA PHE A 430 6.04 -15.45 7.19
C PHE A 430 6.02 -16.93 7.62
N ARG A 431 7.20 -17.52 7.83
CA ARG A 431 7.40 -18.86 8.40
C ARG A 431 8.00 -18.78 9.79
N GLY A 432 7.60 -19.68 10.70
CA GLY A 432 8.15 -19.78 12.06
C GLY A 432 7.73 -18.66 13.04
N GLY A 433 6.78 -17.81 12.66
CA GLY A 433 6.29 -16.70 13.47
C GLY A 433 5.50 -15.69 12.63
N GLN A 434 5.01 -14.63 13.26
CA GLN A 434 4.44 -13.46 12.60
C GLN A 434 5.51 -12.38 12.41
N TRP A 435 5.21 -11.34 11.63
CA TRP A 435 6.11 -10.20 11.37
C TRP A 435 6.75 -9.59 12.64
N ASN A 436 6.02 -9.59 13.77
CA ASN A 436 6.45 -9.05 15.05
C ASN A 436 6.95 -10.11 16.06
N SER A 437 6.85 -11.40 15.75
CA SER A 437 7.23 -12.51 16.65
C SER A 437 8.34 -13.41 16.09
N GLY A 438 9.12 -12.90 15.13
CA GLY A 438 10.30 -13.59 14.59
C GLY A 438 10.05 -14.43 13.34
N GLY A 439 8.92 -14.23 12.65
CA GLY A 439 8.63 -14.85 11.36
C GLY A 439 9.63 -14.44 10.27
N LYS A 440 9.89 -15.34 9.32
CA LYS A 440 10.95 -15.21 8.29
C LYS A 440 10.51 -15.72 6.92
N CYS A 441 11.18 -15.24 5.88
CA CYS A 441 11.08 -15.70 4.48
C CYS A 441 12.47 -15.86 3.82
N THR A 442 13.57 -15.75 4.58
CA THR A 442 14.92 -16.00 4.02
C THR A 442 15.06 -17.45 3.55
N GLY A 443 15.71 -17.63 2.40
CA GLY A 443 15.93 -18.94 1.79
C GLY A 443 14.86 -19.35 0.78
N GLU A 444 13.75 -18.60 0.68
CA GLU A 444 12.75 -18.80 -0.38
C GLU A 444 13.27 -18.19 -1.69
N THR A 445 13.74 -19.03 -2.61
CA THR A 445 14.31 -18.61 -3.92
C THR A 445 13.51 -19.11 -5.13
N GLN A 446 12.43 -19.87 -4.90
CA GLN A 446 11.51 -20.40 -5.91
C GLN A 446 10.06 -20.25 -5.45
N PRO A 447 9.10 -20.09 -6.38
CA PRO A 447 7.68 -20.03 -6.05
C PRO A 447 7.16 -21.35 -5.47
N ILE A 448 5.89 -21.36 -5.08
CA ILE A 448 5.13 -22.59 -4.80
C ILE A 448 4.72 -23.19 -6.15
N PHE A 449 5.18 -24.42 -6.42
CA PHE A 449 4.84 -25.15 -7.66
C PHE A 449 3.57 -26.00 -7.57
N ASN A 450 3.10 -26.29 -6.36
CA ASN A 450 1.91 -27.09 -6.19
C ASN A 450 0.66 -26.26 -6.55
N GLU A 451 0.09 -26.48 -7.74
CA GLU A 451 -1.14 -25.80 -8.18
C GLU A 451 -2.36 -26.11 -7.27
N THR A 452 -2.32 -27.23 -6.53
CA THR A 452 -3.29 -27.59 -5.48
C THR A 452 -3.00 -26.93 -4.12
N TYR A 453 -2.02 -26.02 -4.05
CA TYR A 453 -1.85 -25.16 -2.88
C TYR A 453 -3.05 -24.20 -2.77
N HIS A 454 -3.89 -24.48 -1.78
CA HIS A 454 -5.06 -23.70 -1.45
C HIS A 454 -4.88 -23.14 -0.04
N ASP A 455 -4.44 -21.88 0.08
CA ASP A 455 -4.82 -21.11 1.25
C ASP A 455 -6.28 -20.64 1.10
N SER A 456 -6.93 -20.42 2.24
CA SER A 456 -8.28 -19.89 2.31
C SER A 456 -8.36 -18.51 1.66
N TYR A 457 -9.34 -18.31 0.75
CA TYR A 457 -9.49 -17.01 0.11
C TYR A 457 -9.82 -15.94 1.18
N PRO A 458 -9.01 -14.87 1.33
CA PRO A 458 -9.11 -14.01 2.50
C PRO A 458 -10.51 -13.40 2.67
N VAL A 459 -11.07 -13.44 3.88
CA VAL A 459 -12.40 -12.86 4.17
C VAL A 459 -12.45 -11.35 3.82
N LYS A 460 -11.32 -10.64 3.91
CA LYS A 460 -11.20 -9.26 3.41
C LYS A 460 -11.48 -9.13 1.90
N MET A 461 -11.13 -10.12 1.08
CA MET A 461 -11.44 -10.10 -0.35
C MET A 461 -12.92 -10.37 -0.62
N GLN A 462 -13.54 -11.30 0.11
CA GLN A 462 -15.00 -11.50 0.06
C GLN A 462 -15.74 -10.20 0.39
N ILE A 463 -15.27 -9.45 1.40
CA ILE A 463 -15.83 -8.13 1.74
C ILE A 463 -15.62 -7.10 0.61
N VAL A 464 -14.47 -7.11 -0.07
CA VAL A 464 -14.22 -6.24 -1.23
C VAL A 464 -15.19 -6.55 -2.37
N GLU A 465 -15.40 -7.83 -2.67
CA GLU A 465 -16.32 -8.32 -3.70
C GLU A 465 -17.78 -7.97 -3.34
N ASP A 466 -18.21 -8.26 -2.10
CA ASP A 466 -19.52 -7.88 -1.57
C ASP A 466 -19.82 -6.39 -1.77
N VAL A 467 -18.87 -5.51 -1.42
CA VAL A 467 -19.05 -4.06 -1.50
C VAL A 467 -19.08 -3.61 -2.96
N ILE A 468 -18.19 -4.10 -3.81
CA ILE A 468 -18.13 -3.74 -5.23
C ILE A 468 -19.39 -4.20 -5.98
N HIS A 469 -19.93 -5.38 -5.66
CA HIS A 469 -21.21 -5.85 -6.21
C HIS A 469 -22.41 -4.97 -5.82
N GLN A 470 -22.31 -4.18 -4.75
CA GLN A 470 -23.36 -3.24 -4.31
C GLN A 470 -23.17 -1.82 -4.86
N MET A 471 -22.05 -1.51 -5.51
CA MET A 471 -21.77 -0.19 -6.08
C MET A 471 -22.50 0.01 -7.41
N ARG A 472 -22.95 1.25 -7.65
CA ARG A 472 -23.49 1.68 -8.96
C ARG A 472 -22.37 1.84 -9.99
N THR A 473 -21.19 2.25 -9.55
CA THR A 473 -20.01 2.46 -10.38
C THR A 473 -19.32 1.12 -10.64
N PRO A 474 -19.11 0.72 -11.91
CA PRO A 474 -18.32 -0.47 -12.20
C PRO A 474 -16.88 -0.28 -11.71
N VAL A 475 -16.38 -1.26 -10.97
CA VAL A 475 -14.99 -1.33 -10.50
C VAL A 475 -14.40 -2.66 -10.93
N THR A 476 -13.26 -2.61 -11.63
CA THR A 476 -12.53 -3.81 -12.03
C THR A 476 -11.69 -4.31 -10.86
N ILE A 477 -12.02 -5.48 -10.32
CA ILE A 477 -11.20 -6.13 -9.30
C ILE A 477 -9.95 -6.72 -9.95
N LEU A 478 -8.80 -6.13 -9.65
CA LEU A 478 -7.50 -6.68 -10.03
C LEU A 478 -7.17 -7.80 -9.03
N ASN A 479 -7.65 -9.02 -9.27
CA ASN A 479 -7.60 -10.13 -8.31
C ASN A 479 -6.20 -10.77 -8.24
N ILE A 480 -5.23 -10.00 -7.72
CA ILE A 480 -3.83 -10.40 -7.63
C ILE A 480 -3.51 -11.31 -6.43
N THR A 481 -4.51 -11.61 -5.58
CA THR A 481 -4.31 -12.34 -4.31
C THR A 481 -3.75 -13.74 -4.56
N ARG A 482 -4.48 -14.58 -5.30
CA ARG A 482 -4.09 -15.97 -5.53
C ARG A 482 -2.78 -16.09 -6.31
N LEU A 483 -2.57 -15.28 -7.36
CA LEU A 483 -1.32 -15.33 -8.12
C LEU A 483 -0.13 -14.90 -7.27
N SER A 484 -0.28 -13.94 -6.36
CA SER A 484 0.82 -13.49 -5.49
C SER A 484 1.14 -14.49 -4.37
N GLU A 485 0.18 -15.32 -3.95
CA GLU A 485 0.37 -16.38 -2.94
C GLU A 485 1.37 -17.45 -3.39
N PHE A 486 1.49 -17.69 -4.69
CA PHE A 486 2.53 -18.60 -5.19
C PHE A 486 3.94 -18.02 -5.06
N ARG A 487 4.10 -16.73 -4.76
CA ARG A 487 5.37 -15.99 -4.93
C ARG A 487 6.16 -15.75 -3.64
N LYS A 488 6.18 -16.71 -2.72
CA LYS A 488 7.01 -16.65 -1.49
C LYS A 488 8.49 -16.25 -1.70
N ASP A 489 9.01 -16.42 -2.92
CA ASP A 489 10.35 -16.01 -3.36
C ASP A 489 10.54 -14.50 -3.62
N GLY A 490 9.46 -13.75 -3.89
CA GLY A 490 9.52 -12.37 -4.37
C GLY A 490 9.73 -11.29 -3.30
N HIS A 491 9.81 -11.65 -2.01
CA HIS A 491 9.93 -10.69 -0.91
C HIS A 491 11.37 -10.20 -0.66
N PRO A 492 11.58 -8.97 -0.15
CA PRO A 492 12.90 -8.49 0.26
C PRO A 492 13.55 -9.33 1.35
N SER A 493 12.80 -9.91 2.29
CA SER A 493 13.33 -10.66 3.42
C SER A 493 14.35 -9.81 4.22
N VAL A 494 15.64 -10.17 4.20
CA VAL A 494 16.75 -9.43 4.83
C VAL A 494 17.34 -8.33 3.93
N TYR A 495 16.87 -8.22 2.69
CA TYR A 495 17.35 -7.33 1.64
C TYR A 495 16.44 -6.09 1.44
N GLY A 496 15.65 -5.72 2.46
CA GLY A 496 14.83 -4.49 2.49
C GLY A 496 15.46 -3.31 3.26
N LYS A 497 16.80 -3.28 3.31
CA LYS A 497 17.68 -2.38 4.08
C LYS A 497 17.43 -2.28 5.60
N HIS A 498 18.35 -2.87 6.35
CA HIS A 498 18.76 -2.39 7.68
C HIS A 498 20.25 -2.70 7.89
N LEU A 499 21.14 -1.92 7.28
CA LEU A 499 22.48 -1.74 7.83
C LEU A 499 22.34 -0.91 9.11
N THR A 500 22.96 -1.32 10.21
CA THR A 500 23.22 -0.43 11.34
C THR A 500 24.22 0.65 10.93
N GLU A 501 24.43 1.67 11.77
CA GLU A 501 25.54 2.64 11.58
C GLU A 501 26.93 1.98 11.54
N LEU A 502 27.01 0.72 12.00
CA LEU A 502 28.19 -0.15 11.97
C LEU A 502 28.25 -1.10 10.75
N GLY A 503 27.30 -1.00 9.81
CA GLY A 503 27.26 -1.84 8.60
C GLY A 503 26.72 -3.26 8.80
N GLU A 504 26.14 -3.59 9.97
CA GLU A 504 25.61 -4.92 10.24
C GLU A 504 24.17 -5.07 9.72
N LYS A 505 23.88 -6.17 9.00
CA LYS A 505 22.51 -6.51 8.60
C LYS A 505 21.67 -6.87 9.85
N ARG A 506 20.61 -6.11 10.15
CA ARG A 506 19.65 -6.46 11.22
C ARG A 506 18.79 -7.67 10.81
N THR A 507 19.31 -8.88 10.96
CA THR A 507 18.64 -10.16 10.61
C THR A 507 17.38 -10.49 11.43
N ARG A 508 17.06 -9.70 12.46
CA ARG A 508 16.00 -9.98 13.44
C ARG A 508 14.58 -9.71 12.93
N TYR A 509 14.42 -8.77 11.99
CA TYR A 509 13.14 -8.44 11.37
C TYR A 509 13.31 -8.54 9.86
N GLN A 510 12.37 -9.20 9.19
CA GLN A 510 12.41 -9.43 7.75
C GLN A 510 11.16 -8.85 7.11
N ASP A 511 11.31 -8.26 5.94
CA ASP A 511 10.16 -7.83 5.14
C ASP A 511 9.67 -9.01 4.29
N CYS A 512 8.62 -9.67 4.77
CA CYS A 512 7.91 -10.72 4.04
C CYS A 512 6.50 -10.25 3.66
N SER A 513 6.33 -8.96 3.37
CA SER A 513 5.04 -8.36 2.99
C SER A 513 5.16 -7.51 1.73
N HIS A 514 6.16 -6.65 1.61
CA HIS A 514 6.48 -5.93 0.38
C HIS A 514 7.26 -6.82 -0.59
N TRP A 515 7.49 -6.33 -1.80
CA TRP A 515 8.10 -7.10 -2.89
C TRP A 515 9.37 -6.43 -3.41
N CYS A 516 10.33 -7.26 -3.78
CA CYS A 516 11.49 -6.83 -4.57
C CYS A 516 11.05 -6.24 -5.91
N LEU A 517 11.77 -5.22 -6.36
CA LEU A 517 11.63 -4.65 -7.70
C LEU A 517 12.97 -4.79 -8.46
N PRO A 518 12.97 -5.29 -9.73
CA PRO A 518 11.83 -5.88 -10.45
C PRO A 518 11.32 -7.17 -9.77
N GLY A 519 10.05 -7.51 -10.00
CA GLY A 519 9.39 -8.64 -9.34
C GLY A 519 7.85 -8.66 -9.44
N VAL A 520 7.19 -9.18 -8.41
CA VAL A 520 5.74 -9.48 -8.41
C VAL A 520 4.83 -8.29 -8.75
N PRO A 521 5.10 -7.04 -8.31
CA PRO A 521 4.28 -5.89 -8.67
C PRO A 521 4.32 -5.54 -10.17
N ASP A 522 5.34 -5.99 -10.90
CA ASP A 522 5.42 -5.80 -12.35
C ASP A 522 4.26 -6.54 -13.02
N ALA A 523 4.03 -7.80 -12.65
CA ALA A 523 2.91 -8.60 -13.15
C ALA A 523 1.54 -7.99 -12.80
N TRP A 524 1.40 -7.31 -11.66
CA TRP A 524 0.16 -6.56 -11.35
C TRP A 524 -0.05 -5.41 -12.32
N ASN A 525 1.02 -4.72 -12.72
CA ASN A 525 0.97 -3.65 -13.71
C ASN A 525 0.77 -4.19 -15.15
N GLU A 526 1.29 -5.39 -15.47
CA GLU A 526 0.96 -6.11 -16.70
C GLU A 526 -0.52 -6.49 -16.78
N LEU A 527 -1.16 -6.83 -15.65
CA LEU A 527 -2.61 -7.10 -15.61
C LEU A 527 -3.44 -5.83 -15.85
N ILE A 528 -3.04 -4.68 -15.29
CA ILE A 528 -3.68 -3.38 -15.61
C ILE A 528 -3.56 -3.10 -17.11
N TYR A 529 -2.36 -3.24 -17.67
CA TYR A 529 -2.13 -3.05 -19.11
C TYR A 529 -2.99 -4.02 -19.94
N SER A 530 -3.02 -5.30 -19.58
CA SER A 530 -3.83 -6.33 -20.24
C SER A 530 -5.32 -5.98 -20.24
N SER A 531 -5.87 -5.56 -19.10
CA SER A 531 -7.26 -5.09 -19.01
C SER A 531 -7.53 -3.94 -19.99
N LEU A 532 -6.66 -2.92 -20.03
CA LEU A 532 -6.80 -1.74 -20.91
C LEU A 532 -6.53 -2.04 -22.39
N VAL A 533 -5.87 -3.15 -22.71
CA VAL A 533 -5.70 -3.66 -24.08
C VAL A 533 -6.96 -4.42 -24.51
N MET A 534 -7.46 -5.31 -23.67
CA MET A 534 -8.56 -6.22 -23.97
C MET A 534 -9.93 -5.51 -23.96
N GLU A 535 -10.15 -4.55 -23.06
CA GLU A 535 -11.36 -3.71 -23.03
C GLU A 535 -11.61 -3.00 -24.37
N LYS A 536 -10.55 -2.49 -25.02
CA LYS A 536 -10.67 -1.88 -26.36
C LYS A 536 -11.07 -2.88 -27.46
N ARG A 537 -10.65 -4.15 -27.36
CA ARG A 537 -10.99 -5.18 -28.36
C ARG A 537 -12.46 -5.57 -28.27
N GLY A 538 -13.04 -5.61 -27.07
CA GLY A 538 -14.47 -5.89 -26.86
C GLY A 538 -15.40 -4.82 -27.45
N ASN A 539 -14.96 -3.56 -27.53
CA ASN A 539 -15.75 -2.45 -28.09
C ASN A 539 -15.63 -2.27 -29.62
N HIS A 540 -15.06 -3.24 -30.34
CA HIS A 540 -14.84 -3.20 -31.80
C HIS A 540 -15.40 -4.44 -32.54
N ASN A 541 -16.23 -5.25 -31.88
CA ASN A 541 -16.96 -6.37 -32.46
C ASN A 541 -18.48 -6.11 -32.45
#